data_AF-A0A535NZK3-F1
#
_entry.id   AF-A0A535NZK3-F1
#
_cell.length_a   1.000
_cell.length_b   1.000
_cell.length_c   1.000
_cell.angle_alpha   90.00
_cell.angle_beta   90.00
_cell.angle_gamma   90.00
#
_symmetry.space_group_name_H-M   'P 1'
#
loop_
_entity.id
_entity.type
_entity.pdbx_description
1 polymer ?
#
loop_
_entity_poly.entity_id
_entity_poly.type
_entity_poly.pdbx_seq_one_letter_code
_entity_poly.pdbx_strand_id
1 'polypeptide(L)'
;MKDQERSRIVRTFSALAAGILLSAAIAVPAMHPQAAQAAAANKPSPSPTPTPTPSPPPKNHSPFCNKLANKTLGASQGAQMFCFGAQSANAAQAGVNGSASASTSFGSNVDAANPQEDVTPSGVQIHGQSETSIASAGPYVVEAWNDGTGFVAPCGSPMNKEELTGFGFSNDGGKTFTDLGGLPNSNCATSLTEGDPSVEALTVGGSTYFYISSIFIPFNVPENALSVTACKVNGSGSTAMLACGQPIVAAISSACQTFDGFTFCSFLDKEFLAIDPGRSRLYMSYTEFGPADNGVVELAVCDLSSPASPTCHNGSDGSITGAGTTA
;
A
#
# COMPACT_ATOMS: atom_id res chain seq x y z
N MET A 1 6.67 29.41 -18.17
CA MET A 1 6.82 28.46 -19.29
C MET A 1 7.84 27.35 -18.99
N LYS A 2 8.97 27.64 -18.32
CA LYS A 2 9.96 26.61 -17.92
C LYS A 2 9.50 25.64 -16.81
N ASP A 3 8.61 26.06 -15.90
CA ASP A 3 8.15 25.20 -14.80
C ASP A 3 7.13 24.14 -15.23
N GLN A 4 6.34 24.44 -16.26
CA GLN A 4 5.34 23.52 -16.81
C GLN A 4 5.98 22.40 -17.64
N GLU A 5 7.17 22.64 -18.18
CA GLU A 5 7.96 21.65 -18.95
C GLU A 5 8.74 20.71 -18.02
N ARG A 6 9.28 21.22 -16.89
CA ARG A 6 9.87 20.39 -15.83
C ARG A 6 8.85 19.45 -15.19
N SER A 7 7.62 19.91 -14.94
CA SER A 7 6.54 19.08 -14.42
C SER A 7 6.16 17.93 -15.37
N ARG A 8 6.26 18.13 -16.69
CA ARG A 8 5.99 17.06 -17.67
C ARG A 8 7.12 16.03 -17.74
N ILE A 9 8.37 16.45 -17.61
CA ILE A 9 9.53 15.53 -17.63
C ILE A 9 9.54 14.66 -16.37
N VAL A 10 9.28 15.23 -15.18
CA VAL A 10 9.19 14.45 -13.92
C VAL A 10 8.04 13.43 -13.98
N ARG A 11 6.87 13.80 -14.51
CA ARG A 11 5.74 12.87 -14.71
C ARG A 11 6.01 11.72 -15.69
N THR A 12 6.90 11.93 -16.66
CA THR A 12 7.27 10.89 -17.63
C THR A 12 8.28 9.90 -17.01
N PHE A 13 9.06 10.33 -16.02
CA PHE A 13 9.98 9.45 -15.27
C PHE A 13 9.28 8.65 -14.16
N SER A 14 8.31 9.22 -13.43
CA SER A 14 7.47 8.44 -12.51
C SER A 14 6.70 7.33 -13.24
N ALA A 15 6.28 7.55 -14.48
CA ALA A 15 5.67 6.51 -15.31
C ALA A 15 6.65 5.39 -15.73
N LEU A 16 7.96 5.65 -15.76
CA LEU A 16 8.98 4.63 -16.07
C LEU A 16 9.35 3.81 -14.82
N ALA A 17 9.44 4.44 -13.65
CA ALA A 17 9.61 3.75 -12.36
C ALA A 17 8.37 2.92 -12.00
N ALA A 18 7.17 3.48 -12.17
CA ALA A 18 5.91 2.74 -12.10
C ALA A 18 5.82 1.65 -13.16
N GLY A 19 6.38 1.83 -14.36
CA GLY A 19 6.42 0.81 -15.41
C GLY A 19 7.31 -0.40 -15.09
N ILE A 20 8.35 -0.22 -14.28
CA ILE A 20 9.20 -1.31 -13.78
C ILE A 20 8.48 -2.04 -12.62
N LEU A 21 7.76 -1.33 -11.75
CA LEU A 21 6.90 -1.93 -10.72
C LEU A 21 5.67 -2.66 -11.32
N LEU A 22 5.08 -2.15 -12.40
CA LEU A 22 3.92 -2.76 -13.06
C LEU A 22 4.26 -3.99 -13.90
N SER A 23 5.54 -4.25 -14.17
CA SER A 23 5.97 -5.44 -14.91
C SER A 23 5.88 -6.74 -14.09
N ALA A 24 5.58 -6.66 -12.79
CA ALA A 24 5.26 -7.82 -11.96
C ALA A 24 3.74 -8.14 -11.89
N ALA A 25 2.87 -7.30 -12.47
CA ALA A 25 1.42 -7.49 -12.43
C ALA A 25 0.78 -7.51 -13.83
N ILE A 26 0.61 -8.73 -14.37
CA ILE A 26 -0.45 -9.17 -15.30
C ILE A 26 -0.71 -8.28 -16.54
N ALA A 27 -0.26 -8.76 -17.72
CA ALA A 27 -0.73 -8.28 -19.01
C ALA A 27 -2.23 -8.54 -19.22
N VAL A 28 -3.03 -7.47 -19.34
CA VAL A 28 -4.39 -7.51 -19.91
C VAL A 28 -4.43 -6.56 -21.13
N PRO A 29 -4.89 -7.00 -22.32
CA PRO A 29 -4.92 -6.14 -23.49
C PRO A 29 -6.05 -5.10 -23.39
N ALA A 30 -5.72 -3.88 -23.83
CA ALA A 30 -6.56 -2.69 -23.83
C ALA A 30 -7.79 -2.80 -24.75
N MET A 31 -8.96 -2.39 -24.23
CA MET A 31 -10.14 -2.07 -25.03
C MET A 31 -10.29 -0.54 -25.15
N HIS A 32 -10.46 -0.07 -26.38
CA HIS A 32 -10.74 1.33 -26.75
C HIS A 32 -12.11 1.80 -26.25
N PRO A 33 -12.28 3.09 -25.89
CA PRO A 33 -13.59 3.64 -25.55
C PRO A 33 -14.31 4.16 -26.81
N GLN A 34 -15.55 3.71 -27.02
CA GLN A 34 -16.52 4.43 -27.86
C GLN A 34 -17.46 5.23 -26.94
N ALA A 35 -17.50 6.54 -27.19
CA ALA A 35 -18.47 7.45 -26.59
C ALA A 35 -19.88 7.14 -27.11
N ALA A 36 -20.87 7.11 -26.22
CA ALA A 36 -22.28 7.13 -26.58
C ALA A 36 -23.05 8.13 -25.70
N GLN A 37 -23.69 9.06 -26.39
CA GLN A 37 -24.54 10.12 -25.87
C GLN A 37 -25.82 9.58 -25.21
N ALA A 38 -26.28 10.32 -24.20
CA ALA A 38 -27.53 10.08 -23.50
C ALA A 38 -28.75 10.39 -24.38
N ALA A 39 -29.70 9.46 -24.45
CA ALA A 39 -31.09 9.72 -24.80
C ALA A 39 -31.99 8.92 -23.86
N ALA A 40 -32.74 9.63 -23.03
CA ALA A 40 -33.73 9.08 -22.12
C ALA A 40 -35.04 8.80 -22.88
N ALA A 41 -35.55 7.57 -22.81
CA ALA A 41 -36.96 7.25 -23.05
C ALA A 41 -37.36 5.89 -22.43
N ASN A 42 -38.34 5.95 -21.54
CA ASN A 42 -39.24 4.91 -20.99
C ASN A 42 -38.97 3.43 -21.36
N LYS A 43 -38.69 2.59 -20.35
CA LYS A 43 -38.80 1.12 -20.44
C LYS A 43 -39.59 0.53 -19.25
N PRO A 44 -40.42 -0.51 -19.46
CA PRO A 44 -41.34 -1.05 -18.46
C PRO A 44 -40.67 -2.06 -17.51
N SER A 45 -41.38 -2.33 -16.41
CA SER A 45 -41.04 -3.18 -15.25
C SER A 45 -40.25 -4.46 -15.58
N PRO A 46 -39.18 -4.80 -14.82
CA PRO A 46 -38.36 -5.97 -15.11
C PRO A 46 -39.06 -7.28 -14.71
N SER A 47 -39.07 -8.22 -15.65
CA SER A 47 -39.38 -9.63 -15.41
C SER A 47 -38.23 -10.27 -14.60
N PRO A 48 -38.49 -11.25 -13.70
CA PRO A 48 -37.45 -11.86 -12.87
C PRO A 48 -36.34 -12.48 -13.72
N THR A 49 -35.11 -12.05 -13.46
CA THR A 49 -33.90 -12.54 -14.13
C THR A 49 -33.62 -13.98 -13.69
N PRO A 50 -33.42 -14.93 -14.62
CA PRO A 50 -33.05 -16.29 -14.26
C PRO A 50 -31.67 -16.30 -13.57
N THR A 51 -31.57 -17.06 -12.48
CA THR A 51 -30.31 -17.32 -11.77
C THR A 51 -29.27 -17.86 -12.76
N PRO A 52 -28.06 -17.27 -12.85
CA PRO A 52 -27.03 -17.75 -13.75
C PRO A 52 -26.59 -19.16 -13.35
N THR A 53 -26.81 -20.13 -14.23
CA THR A 53 -26.21 -21.46 -14.13
C THR A 53 -24.69 -21.31 -14.14
N PRO A 54 -23.94 -21.86 -13.16
CA PRO A 54 -22.49 -21.75 -13.15
C PRO A 54 -21.91 -22.34 -14.44
N SER A 55 -21.18 -21.51 -15.18
CA SER A 55 -20.44 -21.98 -16.36
C SER A 55 -19.40 -23.00 -15.90
N PRO A 56 -19.25 -24.14 -16.61
CA PRO A 56 -18.22 -25.11 -16.28
C PRO A 56 -16.84 -24.43 -16.35
N PRO A 57 -15.93 -24.70 -15.40
CA PRO A 57 -14.63 -24.04 -15.36
C PRO A 57 -13.87 -24.30 -16.67
N PRO A 58 -13.19 -23.29 -17.23
CA PRO A 58 -12.33 -23.50 -18.39
C PRO A 58 -11.29 -24.56 -18.01
N LYS A 59 -11.18 -25.62 -18.83
CA LYS A 59 -10.14 -26.65 -18.69
C LYS A 59 -8.80 -25.99 -19.06
N ASN A 60 -8.20 -25.28 -18.11
CA ASN A 60 -6.88 -24.69 -18.29
C ASN A 60 -5.83 -25.79 -18.21
N HIS A 61 -5.31 -26.19 -19.38
CA HIS A 61 -4.28 -27.22 -19.56
C HIS A 61 -2.86 -26.78 -19.08
N SER A 62 -2.78 -25.88 -18.10
CA SER A 62 -1.47 -25.42 -17.61
C SER A 62 -0.79 -26.52 -16.77
N PRO A 63 0.48 -26.86 -17.05
CA PRO A 63 1.27 -27.76 -16.21
C PRO A 63 1.31 -27.34 -14.73
N PHE A 64 1.19 -26.04 -14.46
CA PHE A 64 1.06 -25.49 -13.11
C PHE A 64 -0.22 -25.97 -12.41
N CYS A 65 -1.38 -25.84 -13.07
CA CYS A 65 -2.66 -26.25 -12.51
C CYS A 65 -2.74 -27.77 -12.29
N ASN A 66 -2.10 -28.57 -13.15
CA ASN A 66 -2.02 -30.02 -12.95
C ASN A 66 -1.19 -30.41 -11.71
N LYS A 67 -0.05 -29.74 -11.48
CA LYS A 67 0.78 -29.98 -10.28
C LYS A 67 0.06 -29.56 -9.01
N LEU A 68 -0.69 -28.46 -9.07
CA LEU A 68 -1.52 -27.96 -7.96
C LEU A 68 -2.69 -28.92 -7.67
N ALA A 69 -3.37 -29.42 -8.71
CA ALA A 69 -4.49 -30.37 -8.58
C ALA A 69 -4.04 -31.70 -7.95
N ASN A 70 -2.84 -32.16 -8.33
CA ASN A 70 -2.25 -33.39 -7.82
C ASN A 70 -1.61 -33.22 -6.42
N LYS A 71 -1.76 -32.05 -5.79
CA LYS A 71 -1.20 -31.71 -4.47
C LYS A 71 0.32 -31.92 -4.35
N THR A 72 1.00 -31.91 -5.49
CA THR A 72 2.47 -31.99 -5.58
C THR A 72 3.14 -30.61 -5.43
N LEU A 73 2.31 -29.55 -5.39
CA LEU A 73 2.70 -28.15 -5.21
C LEU A 73 1.66 -27.49 -4.30
N GLY A 74 2.11 -26.67 -3.34
CA GLY A 74 1.23 -25.75 -2.60
C GLY A 74 1.25 -24.37 -3.26
N ALA A 75 0.12 -23.66 -3.29
CA ALA A 75 0.05 -22.31 -3.84
C ALA A 75 -0.99 -21.45 -3.10
N SER A 76 -0.94 -20.14 -3.32
CA SER A 76 -1.88 -19.16 -2.76
C SER A 76 -3.31 -19.37 -3.25
N GLN A 77 -4.29 -18.78 -2.55
CA GLN A 77 -5.71 -18.88 -2.93
C GLN A 77 -6.01 -18.27 -4.30
N GLY A 78 -5.28 -17.21 -4.70
CA GLY A 78 -5.40 -16.64 -6.04
C GLY A 78 -4.97 -17.61 -7.14
N ALA A 79 -3.88 -18.37 -6.92
CA ALA A 79 -3.45 -19.42 -7.84
C ALA A 79 -4.44 -20.60 -7.89
N GLN A 80 -5.03 -20.97 -6.75
CA GLN A 80 -6.12 -21.96 -6.70
C GLN A 80 -7.33 -21.48 -7.50
N MET A 81 -7.71 -20.21 -7.38
CA MET A 81 -8.82 -19.63 -8.14
C MET A 81 -8.54 -19.54 -9.64
N PHE A 82 -7.31 -19.19 -10.03
CA PHE A 82 -6.90 -19.17 -11.43
C PHE A 82 -6.99 -20.56 -12.08
N CYS A 83 -6.62 -21.62 -11.34
CA CYS A 83 -6.60 -22.98 -11.84
C CYS A 83 -7.96 -23.70 -11.76
N PHE A 84 -8.75 -23.42 -10.73
CA PHE A 84 -9.95 -24.20 -10.41
C PHE A 84 -11.23 -23.36 -10.36
N GLY A 85 -11.15 -22.07 -10.70
CA GLY A 85 -12.23 -21.13 -10.55
C GLY A 85 -12.50 -20.76 -9.09
N ALA A 86 -13.49 -19.88 -8.88
CA ALA A 86 -13.91 -19.45 -7.56
C ALA A 86 -14.22 -20.65 -6.64
N GLN A 87 -13.49 -20.77 -5.54
CA GLN A 87 -13.73 -21.80 -4.54
C GLN A 87 -14.91 -21.37 -3.66
N SER A 88 -15.96 -22.19 -3.56
CA SER A 88 -17.07 -21.88 -2.68
C SER A 88 -16.67 -22.04 -1.21
N ALA A 89 -17.04 -21.08 -0.36
CA ALA A 89 -16.76 -21.07 1.09
C ALA A 89 -17.23 -22.34 1.82
N ASN A 90 -18.16 -23.08 1.21
CA ASN A 90 -18.77 -24.29 1.77
C ASN A 90 -17.78 -25.46 1.92
N ALA A 91 -16.65 -25.49 1.19
CA ALA A 91 -15.66 -26.55 1.32
C ALA A 91 -14.84 -26.46 2.63
N ALA A 92 -14.70 -25.27 3.22
CA ALA A 92 -14.00 -25.08 4.49
C ALA A 92 -14.81 -25.58 5.70
N GLN A 93 -16.12 -25.70 5.58
CA GLN A 93 -17.02 -26.08 6.68
C GLN A 93 -17.10 -27.60 6.92
N ALA A 94 -16.73 -28.43 5.95
CA ALA A 94 -16.83 -29.89 6.08
C ALA A 94 -15.74 -30.51 6.99
N GLY A 95 -14.69 -29.76 7.36
CA GLY A 95 -13.57 -30.24 8.18
C GLY A 95 -13.70 -30.01 9.69
N VAL A 96 -14.73 -29.30 10.17
CA VAL A 96 -14.80 -28.78 11.56
C VAL A 96 -15.77 -29.55 12.46
N ASN A 97 -16.20 -30.76 12.06
CA ASN A 97 -17.10 -31.60 12.89
C ASN A 97 -16.38 -32.36 14.03
N GLY A 98 -15.22 -31.89 14.46
CA GLY A 98 -14.52 -32.37 15.66
C GLY A 98 -14.39 -31.24 16.68
N SER A 99 -15.29 -31.23 17.67
CA SER A 99 -15.21 -30.53 18.96
C SER A 99 -14.24 -29.33 19.09
N ALA A 100 -14.73 -28.11 18.85
CA ALA A 100 -14.15 -26.86 19.34
C ALA A 100 -15.30 -25.87 19.62
N SER A 101 -15.70 -25.67 20.88
CA SER A 101 -15.26 -24.57 21.76
C SER A 101 -15.44 -23.18 21.12
N ALA A 102 -16.50 -22.48 21.56
CA ALA A 102 -16.93 -21.12 21.20
C ALA A 102 -16.94 -20.79 19.70
N SER A 103 -18.13 -20.68 19.11
CA SER A 103 -18.27 -20.06 17.79
C SER A 103 -17.81 -18.60 17.88
N THR A 104 -16.56 -18.34 17.51
CA THR A 104 -16.12 -16.97 17.21
C THR A 104 -16.90 -16.57 15.97
N SER A 105 -18.02 -15.87 16.17
CA SER A 105 -18.71 -15.22 15.06
C SER A 105 -17.77 -14.14 14.56
N PHE A 106 -17.26 -14.29 13.34
CA PHE A 106 -16.64 -13.17 12.65
C PHE A 106 -17.68 -12.05 12.48
N GLY A 107 -17.25 -10.80 12.63
CA GLY A 107 -18.08 -9.65 12.27
C GLY A 107 -18.31 -9.60 10.76
N SER A 108 -19.15 -8.66 10.30
CA SER A 108 -19.19 -8.30 8.88
C SER A 108 -17.88 -7.64 8.48
N ASN A 109 -17.45 -7.83 7.23
CA ASN A 109 -16.40 -6.99 6.65
C ASN A 109 -16.84 -5.52 6.68
N VAL A 110 -15.87 -4.64 6.88
CA VAL A 110 -16.05 -3.19 6.87
C VAL A 110 -14.96 -2.60 6.00
N ASP A 111 -15.30 -1.56 5.25
CA ASP A 111 -14.35 -0.91 4.35
C ASP A 111 -13.53 0.13 5.13
N ALA A 112 -12.20 0.00 5.09
CA ALA A 112 -11.30 1.00 5.66
C ALA A 112 -11.11 2.20 4.72
N ALA A 113 -11.10 1.94 3.42
CA ALA A 113 -11.05 2.94 2.36
C ALA A 113 -12.48 3.40 1.97
N ASN A 114 -12.57 4.63 1.49
CA ASN A 114 -13.81 5.25 1.04
C ASN A 114 -13.71 5.57 -0.47
N PRO A 115 -14.27 4.75 -1.38
CA PRO A 115 -14.13 4.96 -2.82
C PRO A 115 -14.71 6.29 -3.33
N GLN A 116 -15.54 6.98 -2.53
CA GLN A 116 -16.10 8.28 -2.89
C GLN A 116 -15.07 9.42 -2.76
N GLU A 117 -14.02 9.28 -1.96
CA GLU A 117 -12.92 10.25 -1.89
C GLU A 117 -11.77 9.96 -2.86
N ASP A 118 -11.79 8.80 -3.53
CA ASP A 118 -10.80 8.38 -4.52
C ASP A 118 -10.96 9.12 -5.86
N VAL A 119 -11.05 10.44 -5.79
CA VAL A 119 -11.35 11.34 -6.90
C VAL A 119 -10.32 12.46 -6.91
N THR A 120 -9.58 12.55 -8.00
CA THR A 120 -8.63 13.65 -8.23
C THR A 120 -9.34 15.02 -8.24
N PRO A 121 -8.63 16.15 -8.05
CA PRO A 121 -9.22 17.49 -8.20
C PRO A 121 -9.86 17.74 -9.58
N SER A 122 -9.44 17.01 -10.61
CA SER A 122 -10.05 17.03 -11.95
C SER A 122 -11.32 16.18 -12.10
N GLY A 123 -11.77 15.49 -11.06
CA GLY A 123 -12.95 14.63 -11.08
C GLY A 123 -12.71 13.22 -11.61
N VAL A 124 -11.45 12.83 -11.86
CA VAL A 124 -11.11 11.46 -12.28
C VAL A 124 -11.13 10.56 -11.05
N GLN A 125 -11.96 9.52 -11.09
CA GLN A 125 -12.06 8.52 -10.03
C GLN A 125 -11.13 7.32 -10.31
N ILE A 126 -10.35 6.89 -9.32
CA ILE A 126 -9.40 5.78 -9.44
C ILE A 126 -9.59 4.80 -8.28
N HIS A 127 -10.06 3.59 -8.56
CA HIS A 127 -10.46 2.62 -7.52
C HIS A 127 -9.36 1.63 -7.11
N GLY A 128 -8.14 1.80 -7.59
CA GLY A 128 -7.07 0.83 -7.35
C GLY A 128 -6.61 0.88 -5.90
N GLN A 129 -6.98 -0.11 -5.09
CA GLN A 129 -6.52 -0.27 -3.71
C GLN A 129 -5.80 -1.62 -3.59
N SER A 130 -4.53 -1.64 -3.18
CA SER A 130 -3.70 -2.85 -3.12
C SER A 130 -2.68 -2.81 -1.98
N GLU A 131 -1.92 -3.91 -1.80
CA GLU A 131 -0.79 -3.99 -0.86
C GLU A 131 -1.12 -3.43 0.53
N THR A 132 -1.99 -4.16 1.23
CA THR A 132 -2.52 -3.72 2.52
C THR A 132 -1.63 -4.14 3.68
N SER A 133 -1.57 -3.29 4.71
CA SER A 133 -0.97 -3.62 6.00
C SER A 133 -1.80 -3.04 7.14
N ILE A 134 -1.80 -3.73 8.29
CA ILE A 134 -2.68 -3.41 9.41
C ILE A 134 -1.96 -3.63 10.74
N ALA A 135 -2.21 -2.74 11.70
CA ALA A 135 -1.82 -2.93 13.09
C ALA A 135 -2.96 -2.52 14.04
N SER A 136 -2.91 -3.02 15.27
CA SER A 136 -3.87 -2.66 16.31
C SER A 136 -3.19 -2.45 17.66
N ALA A 137 -3.77 -1.55 18.46
CA ALA A 137 -3.36 -1.31 19.85
C ALA A 137 -4.61 -0.95 20.68
N GLY A 138 -5.10 -1.93 21.45
CA GLY A 138 -6.35 -1.78 22.20
C GLY A 138 -7.55 -1.64 21.26
N PRO A 139 -8.40 -0.59 21.38
CA PRO A 139 -9.54 -0.36 20.49
C PRO A 139 -9.14 0.30 19.16
N TYR A 140 -7.88 0.68 19.01
CA TYR A 140 -7.40 1.42 17.86
C TYR A 140 -6.85 0.47 16.80
N VAL A 141 -7.26 0.68 15.55
CA VAL A 141 -6.78 -0.08 14.40
C VAL A 141 -6.40 0.90 13.30
N VAL A 142 -5.26 0.66 12.65
CA VAL A 142 -4.82 1.40 11.47
C VAL A 142 -4.59 0.40 10.36
N GLU A 143 -5.19 0.66 9.21
CA GLU A 143 -4.94 -0.04 7.96
C GLU A 143 -4.36 0.96 6.96
N ALA A 144 -3.36 0.54 6.19
CA ALA A 144 -2.74 1.33 5.13
C ALA A 144 -2.68 0.49 3.85
N TRP A 145 -2.65 1.17 2.70
CA TRP A 145 -2.73 0.55 1.38
C TRP A 145 -2.13 1.45 0.30
N ASN A 146 -1.92 0.88 -0.89
CA ASN A 146 -1.64 1.62 -2.11
C ASN A 146 -2.92 2.23 -2.67
N ASP A 147 -3.06 3.55 -2.56
CA ASP A 147 -4.16 4.36 -3.09
C ASP A 147 -3.85 4.84 -4.50
N GLY A 148 -4.53 4.22 -5.48
CA GLY A 148 -4.31 4.45 -6.89
C GLY A 148 -4.57 5.90 -7.34
N THR A 149 -5.24 6.73 -6.55
CA THR A 149 -5.32 8.16 -6.84
C THR A 149 -3.96 8.85 -6.88
N GLY A 150 -3.00 8.40 -6.07
CA GLY A 150 -1.64 8.95 -6.02
C GLY A 150 -0.88 8.86 -7.35
N PHE A 151 -1.24 7.94 -8.24
CA PHE A 151 -0.62 7.84 -9.58
C PHE A 151 -0.91 9.06 -10.48
N VAL A 152 -1.98 9.81 -10.21
CA VAL A 152 -2.48 10.84 -11.12
C VAL A 152 -2.85 12.16 -10.43
N ALA A 153 -3.08 12.15 -9.12
CA ALA A 153 -3.40 13.34 -8.36
C ALA A 153 -2.19 14.30 -8.29
N PRO A 154 -2.38 15.61 -8.51
CA PRO A 154 -1.30 16.59 -8.35
C PRO A 154 -1.03 16.88 -6.88
N CYS A 155 0.23 17.20 -6.54
CA CYS A 155 0.61 17.72 -5.22
C CYS A 155 -0.31 18.87 -4.75
N GLY A 156 -0.67 18.82 -3.47
CA GLY A 156 -1.67 19.68 -2.85
C GLY A 156 -3.11 19.22 -3.10
N SER A 157 -3.34 17.94 -3.44
CA SER A 157 -4.69 17.43 -3.55
C SER A 157 -5.34 17.34 -2.17
N PRO A 158 -6.68 17.50 -2.07
CA PRO A 158 -7.38 17.32 -0.80
C PRO A 158 -7.03 15.97 -0.16
N MET A 159 -6.87 15.95 1.15
CA MET A 159 -6.51 14.74 1.93
C MET A 159 -5.20 14.07 1.45
N ASN A 160 -4.28 14.85 0.88
CA ASN A 160 -2.98 14.37 0.35
C ASN A 160 -3.13 13.24 -0.67
N LYS A 161 -4.19 13.24 -1.50
CA LYS A 161 -4.45 12.16 -2.48
C LYS A 161 -3.38 12.01 -3.57
N GLU A 162 -2.39 12.89 -3.64
CA GLU A 162 -1.15 12.71 -4.42
C GLU A 162 -0.20 11.66 -3.85
N GLU A 163 -0.37 11.29 -2.60
CA GLU A 163 0.44 10.32 -1.89
C GLU A 163 -0.18 8.93 -2.14
N LEU A 164 0.61 8.01 -2.69
CA LEU A 164 0.14 6.67 -3.03
C LEU A 164 -0.10 5.83 -1.77
N THR A 165 0.43 6.20 -0.62
CA THR A 165 0.17 5.49 0.63
C THR A 165 -1.06 6.09 1.32
N GLY A 166 -2.20 5.43 1.11
CA GLY A 166 -3.47 5.72 1.78
C GLY A 166 -3.58 5.02 3.14
N PHE A 167 -4.40 5.56 4.04
CA PHE A 167 -4.63 4.94 5.35
C PHE A 167 -5.98 5.30 5.98
N GLY A 168 -6.46 4.37 6.80
CA GLY A 168 -7.71 4.48 7.54
C GLY A 168 -7.53 4.19 9.03
N PHE A 169 -8.38 4.79 9.85
CA PHE A 169 -8.32 4.66 11.30
C PHE A 169 -9.66 4.20 11.89
N SER A 170 -9.59 3.24 12.80
CA SER A 170 -10.70 2.82 13.64
C SER A 170 -10.41 3.10 15.11
N ASN A 171 -11.41 3.55 15.85
CA ASN A 171 -11.36 3.72 17.30
C ASN A 171 -12.37 2.84 18.06
N ASP A 172 -12.97 1.86 17.38
CA ASP A 172 -14.02 0.98 17.92
C ASP A 172 -13.70 -0.51 17.73
N GLY A 173 -12.43 -0.84 17.55
CA GLY A 173 -11.92 -2.20 17.39
C GLY A 173 -12.13 -2.76 15.98
N GLY A 174 -12.11 -1.89 14.96
CA GLY A 174 -12.28 -2.27 13.56
C GLY A 174 -13.74 -2.52 13.16
N LYS A 175 -14.71 -1.96 13.88
CA LYS A 175 -16.14 -2.04 13.48
C LYS A 175 -16.53 -0.94 12.50
N THR A 176 -15.87 0.20 12.59
CA THR A 176 -15.96 1.28 11.61
C THR A 176 -14.58 1.89 11.41
N PHE A 177 -14.35 2.42 10.21
CA PHE A 177 -13.13 3.12 9.85
C PHE A 177 -13.47 4.49 9.30
N THR A 178 -12.55 5.43 9.51
CA THR A 178 -12.51 6.71 8.82
C THR A 178 -11.31 6.66 7.88
N ASP A 179 -11.56 6.78 6.58
CA ASP A 179 -10.50 7.01 5.60
C ASP A 179 -9.91 8.41 5.82
N LEU A 180 -8.59 8.48 5.91
CA LEU A 180 -7.84 9.70 6.19
C LEU A 180 -7.07 10.19 4.95
N GLY A 181 -7.24 9.53 3.81
CA GLY A 181 -6.55 9.81 2.55
C GLY A 181 -5.09 9.39 2.59
N GLY A 182 -4.25 10.15 1.89
CA GLY A 182 -2.82 9.92 1.82
C GLY A 182 -2.05 10.41 3.05
N LEU A 183 -0.89 9.81 3.32
CA LEU A 183 0.01 10.23 4.40
C LEU A 183 0.38 11.72 4.29
N PRO A 184 0.39 12.52 5.38
CA PRO A 184 0.73 13.94 5.28
C PRO A 184 2.17 14.19 4.81
N ASN A 185 2.34 14.93 3.72
CA ASN A 185 3.63 15.31 3.17
C ASN A 185 3.60 16.77 2.68
N SER A 186 4.15 17.67 3.49
CA SER A 186 4.24 19.10 3.16
C SER A 186 5.20 19.42 2.01
N ASN A 187 5.99 18.44 1.56
CA ASN A 187 6.99 18.54 0.51
C ASN A 187 6.61 17.74 -0.74
N CYS A 188 5.32 17.51 -1.01
CA CYS A 188 4.83 16.75 -2.17
C CYS A 188 5.35 17.25 -3.54
N ALA A 189 5.84 18.49 -3.61
CA ALA A 189 6.43 19.06 -4.83
C ALA A 189 7.85 18.54 -5.11
N THR A 190 8.51 17.96 -4.11
CA THR A 190 9.90 17.49 -4.17
C THR A 190 10.05 16.03 -3.82
N SER A 191 9.04 15.40 -3.24
CA SER A 191 9.04 13.98 -2.88
C SER A 191 7.62 13.44 -2.71
N LEU A 192 7.39 12.15 -2.94
CA LEU A 192 6.12 11.47 -2.64
C LEU A 192 6.36 10.18 -1.86
N THR A 193 5.35 9.77 -1.09
CA THR A 193 5.16 8.41 -0.61
C THR A 193 4.46 7.59 -1.71
N GLU A 194 5.10 6.54 -2.17
CA GLU A 194 4.72 5.75 -3.35
C GLU A 194 4.28 4.32 -3.01
N GLY A 195 3.71 4.10 -1.81
CA GLY A 195 3.05 2.84 -1.47
C GLY A 195 3.91 1.83 -0.73
N ASP A 196 3.45 0.58 -0.82
CA ASP A 196 3.92 -0.65 -0.18
C ASP A 196 3.99 -0.59 1.35
N PRO A 197 2.93 -0.11 2.02
CA PRO A 197 3.01 0.18 3.43
C PRO A 197 3.16 -1.09 4.28
N SER A 198 3.93 -0.94 5.36
CA SER A 198 3.90 -1.80 6.53
C SER A 198 3.51 -0.96 7.75
N VAL A 199 2.68 -1.52 8.64
CA VAL A 199 2.10 -0.80 9.77
C VAL A 199 2.44 -1.54 11.07
N GLU A 200 2.96 -0.81 12.04
CA GLU A 200 3.26 -1.33 13.38
C GLU A 200 2.74 -0.39 14.47
N ALA A 201 2.48 -0.93 15.67
CA ALA A 201 1.92 -0.16 16.77
C ALA A 201 2.78 -0.22 18.04
N LEU A 202 2.86 0.90 18.76
CA LEU A 202 3.57 1.03 20.04
C LEU A 202 2.70 1.76 21.06
N THR A 203 2.51 1.16 22.23
CA THR A 203 1.98 1.88 23.40
C THR A 203 3.11 2.10 24.40
N VAL A 204 3.42 3.37 24.67
CA VAL A 204 4.48 3.76 25.59
C VAL A 204 4.08 5.04 26.35
N GLY A 205 4.34 5.07 27.66
CA GLY A 205 4.01 6.23 28.49
C GLY A 205 2.52 6.59 28.49
N GLY A 206 1.63 5.60 28.31
CA GLY A 206 0.18 5.82 28.22
C GLY A 206 -0.30 6.45 26.90
N SER A 207 0.59 6.65 25.93
CA SER A 207 0.27 7.09 24.57
C SER A 207 0.36 5.92 23.59
N THR A 208 -0.50 5.91 22.58
CA THR A 208 -0.47 4.94 21.47
C THR A 208 0.01 5.62 20.20
N TYR A 209 0.95 4.96 19.54
CA TYR A 209 1.55 5.35 18.28
C TYR A 209 1.37 4.24 17.25
N PHE A 210 1.23 4.64 15.99
CA PHE A 210 1.29 3.79 14.82
C PHE A 210 2.42 4.31 13.93
N TYR A 211 3.14 3.39 13.29
CA TYR A 211 4.20 3.70 12.35
C TYR A 211 3.81 3.08 11.02
N ILE A 212 3.73 3.90 9.98
CA ILE A 212 3.37 3.49 8.63
C ILE A 212 4.59 3.69 7.76
N SER A 213 5.15 2.62 7.19
CA SER A 213 6.21 2.75 6.20
C SER A 213 5.65 3.08 4.82
N SER A 214 6.52 3.52 3.94
CA SER A 214 6.22 3.67 2.52
C SER A 214 7.52 3.74 1.72
N ILE A 215 7.48 3.27 0.47
CA ILE A 215 8.39 3.72 -0.58
C ILE A 215 8.36 5.25 -0.62
N PHE A 216 9.53 5.89 -0.67
CA PHE A 216 9.65 7.35 -0.67
C PHE A 216 10.53 7.80 -1.83
N ILE A 217 9.97 8.57 -2.76
CA ILE A 217 10.63 8.98 -3.98
C ILE A 217 10.96 10.48 -3.92
N PRO A 218 12.21 10.86 -3.67
CA PRO A 218 12.67 12.23 -3.85
C PRO A 218 12.89 12.52 -5.35
N PHE A 219 12.46 13.69 -5.83
CA PHE A 219 12.50 14.04 -7.26
C PHE A 219 13.79 14.70 -7.73
N ASN A 220 14.64 15.11 -6.79
CA ASN A 220 15.83 15.92 -7.04
C ASN A 220 17.15 15.14 -6.90
N VAL A 221 17.08 13.85 -6.61
CA VAL A 221 18.23 12.95 -6.48
C VAL A 221 17.91 11.61 -7.19
N PRO A 222 18.92 10.87 -7.67
CA PRO A 222 18.70 9.58 -8.33
C PRO A 222 18.35 8.43 -7.38
N GLU A 223 18.66 8.56 -6.09
CA GLU A 223 18.32 7.58 -5.05
C GLU A 223 16.81 7.54 -4.79
N ASN A 224 16.28 6.34 -4.50
CA ASN A 224 15.01 6.22 -3.80
C ASN A 224 15.26 5.96 -2.32
N ALA A 225 14.22 6.09 -1.52
CA ALA A 225 14.27 5.89 -0.09
C ALA A 225 13.07 5.08 0.39
N LEU A 226 13.14 4.66 1.64
CA LEU A 226 12.00 4.19 2.41
C LEU A 226 11.78 5.17 3.55
N SER A 227 10.52 5.44 3.87
CA SER A 227 10.15 6.34 4.95
C SER A 227 9.30 5.63 6.00
N VAL A 228 9.25 6.22 7.19
CA VAL A 228 8.28 5.91 8.25
C VAL A 228 7.56 7.19 8.63
N THR A 229 6.24 7.14 8.68
CA THR A 229 5.41 8.21 9.24
C THR A 229 4.89 7.78 10.61
N ALA A 230 5.23 8.55 11.64
CA ALA A 230 4.72 8.33 12.99
C ALA A 230 3.36 9.01 13.16
N CYS A 231 2.38 8.25 13.64
CA CYS A 231 1.02 8.70 13.90
C CYS A 231 0.66 8.48 15.37
N LYS A 232 0.15 9.51 16.04
CA LYS A 232 -0.24 9.45 17.45
C LYS A 232 -1.75 9.43 17.59
N VAL A 233 -2.27 8.55 18.44
CA VAL A 233 -3.66 8.60 18.86
C VAL A 233 -3.84 9.74 19.88
N ASN A 234 -4.73 10.65 19.58
CA ASN A 234 -5.14 11.76 20.44
C ASN A 234 -6.55 11.51 20.97
N GLY A 235 -6.77 11.75 22.26
CA GLY A 235 -8.07 11.49 22.91
C GLY A 235 -8.25 10.02 23.31
N SER A 236 -9.51 9.60 23.50
CA SER A 236 -9.84 8.25 23.96
C SER A 236 -11.24 7.81 23.54
N GLY A 237 -11.46 6.50 23.38
CA GLY A 237 -12.78 5.95 23.05
C GLY A 237 -13.27 6.44 21.69
N SER A 238 -14.58 6.69 21.56
CA SER A 238 -15.21 7.06 20.29
C SER A 238 -14.84 8.45 19.75
N THR A 239 -14.15 9.28 20.54
CA THR A 239 -13.66 10.60 20.11
C THR A 239 -12.16 10.60 19.82
N ALA A 240 -11.50 9.44 19.96
CA ALA A 240 -10.08 9.34 19.61
C ALA A 240 -9.89 9.62 18.12
N MET A 241 -8.81 10.33 17.80
CA MET A 241 -8.40 10.65 16.44
C MET A 241 -6.94 10.25 16.24
N LEU A 242 -6.57 9.95 15.00
CA LEU A 242 -5.18 9.71 14.62
C LEU A 242 -4.59 10.98 14.00
N ALA A 243 -3.41 11.39 14.47
CA ALA A 243 -2.67 12.51 13.90
C ALA A 243 -1.28 12.07 13.47
N CYS A 244 -0.96 12.23 12.19
CA CYS A 244 0.32 11.80 11.61
C CYS A 244 1.29 12.97 11.42
N GLY A 245 2.58 12.67 11.58
CA GLY A 245 3.68 13.59 11.33
C GLY A 245 4.04 13.72 9.85
N GLN A 246 5.29 14.09 9.58
CA GLN A 246 5.88 14.08 8.24
C GLN A 246 6.64 12.78 8.00
N PRO A 247 6.90 12.39 6.74
CA PRO A 247 7.73 11.23 6.44
C PRO A 247 9.14 11.41 7.00
N ILE A 248 9.64 10.37 7.66
CA ILE A 248 11.00 10.30 8.18
C ILE A 248 11.73 9.24 7.35
N VAL A 249 12.81 9.61 6.69
CA VAL A 249 13.60 8.69 5.87
C VAL A 249 14.25 7.65 6.79
N ALA A 250 13.94 6.39 6.53
CA ALA A 250 14.44 5.24 7.29
C ALA A 250 15.61 4.57 6.58
N ALA A 251 15.55 4.47 5.25
CA ALA A 251 16.59 3.89 4.40
C ALA A 251 16.71 4.64 3.08
N ILE A 252 17.88 4.58 2.46
CA ILE A 252 18.21 5.25 1.19
C ILE A 252 18.98 4.26 0.34
N SER A 253 18.69 4.19 -0.96
CA SER A 253 19.43 3.32 -1.85
C SER A 253 20.90 3.70 -1.95
N SER A 254 21.77 2.71 -2.03
CA SER A 254 23.21 2.87 -1.85
C SER A 254 24.02 2.53 -3.10
N ALA A 255 23.48 1.71 -4.01
CA ALA A 255 24.19 1.22 -5.19
C ALA A 255 23.83 2.02 -6.46
N CYS A 256 24.62 3.06 -6.75
CA CYS A 256 24.44 3.88 -7.95
C CYS A 256 25.44 3.55 -9.07
N GLN A 257 24.93 3.46 -10.30
CA GLN A 257 25.73 3.28 -11.52
C GLN A 257 25.40 4.36 -12.55
N THR A 258 26.44 4.93 -13.16
CA THR A 258 26.31 5.95 -14.20
C THR A 258 26.60 5.36 -15.58
N PHE A 259 25.64 5.50 -16.49
CA PHE A 259 25.75 5.09 -17.90
C PHE A 259 25.46 6.29 -18.79
N ASP A 260 26.40 6.66 -19.66
CA ASP A 260 26.26 7.77 -20.63
C ASP A 260 25.74 9.09 -20.02
N GLY A 261 26.19 9.42 -18.80
CA GLY A 261 25.80 10.65 -18.08
C GLY A 261 24.46 10.56 -17.35
N PHE A 262 23.81 9.41 -17.35
CA PHE A 262 22.62 9.11 -16.55
C PHE A 262 22.99 8.23 -15.36
N THR A 263 22.62 8.63 -14.15
CA THR A 263 22.84 7.84 -12.93
C THR A 263 21.56 7.14 -12.53
N PHE A 264 21.63 5.81 -12.38
CA PHE A 264 20.57 4.99 -11.81
C PHE A 264 21.07 4.40 -10.50
N CYS A 265 20.30 4.55 -9.43
CA CYS A 265 20.56 3.89 -8.16
C CYS A 265 19.67 2.67 -8.01
N SER A 266 20.07 1.75 -7.16
CA SER A 266 19.23 0.66 -6.68
C SER A 266 17.88 1.18 -6.19
N PHE A 267 16.90 0.28 -6.19
CA PHE A 267 15.53 0.57 -5.77
C PHE A 267 15.21 -0.19 -4.48
N LEU A 268 14.94 0.53 -3.40
CA LEU A 268 14.46 -0.05 -2.14
C LEU A 268 12.96 -0.32 -2.22
N ASP A 269 12.54 -1.54 -1.89
CA ASP A 269 11.14 -1.97 -1.92
C ASP A 269 10.91 -3.20 -1.01
N LYS A 270 9.64 -3.57 -0.79
CA LYS A 270 9.15 -4.69 0.01
C LYS A 270 9.56 -4.57 1.46
N GLU A 271 9.35 -3.40 2.04
CA GLU A 271 9.69 -3.17 3.43
C GLU A 271 8.67 -3.78 4.39
N PHE A 272 9.18 -4.27 5.53
CA PHE A 272 8.37 -4.75 6.65
C PHE A 272 8.91 -4.17 7.94
N LEU A 273 8.00 -3.66 8.76
CA LEU A 273 8.31 -3.12 10.07
C LEU A 273 8.20 -4.20 11.16
N ALA A 274 9.00 -4.03 12.21
CA ALA A 274 8.84 -4.73 13.47
C ALA A 274 9.33 -3.86 14.62
N ILE A 275 8.60 -3.83 15.73
CA ILE A 275 8.98 -3.03 16.92
C ILE A 275 9.53 -3.95 18.02
N ASP A 276 10.63 -3.51 18.64
CA ASP A 276 11.14 -4.02 19.91
C ASP A 276 10.88 -2.98 21.01
N PRO A 277 9.76 -3.09 21.75
CA PRO A 277 9.42 -2.12 22.78
C PRO A 277 10.43 -2.10 23.93
N GLY A 278 11.10 -3.23 24.20
CA GLY A 278 12.06 -3.36 25.29
C GLY A 278 13.35 -2.57 25.05
N ARG A 279 13.69 -2.30 23.79
CA ARG A 279 14.84 -1.48 23.39
C ARG A 279 14.45 -0.13 22.80
N SER A 280 13.15 0.17 22.74
CA SER A 280 12.64 1.36 22.05
C SER A 280 13.19 1.44 20.61
N ARG A 281 13.08 0.35 19.85
CA ARG A 281 13.55 0.28 18.47
C ARG A 281 12.46 -0.14 17.52
N LEU A 282 12.45 0.46 16.34
CA LEU A 282 11.72 0.00 15.17
C LEU A 282 12.75 -0.51 14.17
N TYR A 283 12.52 -1.70 13.64
CA TYR A 283 13.34 -2.35 12.63
C TYR A 283 12.55 -2.34 11.33
N MET A 284 13.22 -2.02 10.23
CA MET A 284 12.67 -2.09 8.89
C MET A 284 13.54 -3.02 8.07
N SER A 285 13.02 -4.18 7.71
CA SER A 285 13.66 -5.06 6.74
C SER A 285 13.17 -4.68 5.35
N TYR A 286 14.04 -4.62 4.34
CA TYR A 286 13.64 -4.29 2.97
C TYR A 286 14.55 -5.00 1.95
N THR A 287 14.17 -4.99 0.69
CA THR A 287 15.01 -5.51 -0.41
C THR A 287 15.61 -4.34 -1.17
N GLU A 288 16.93 -4.38 -1.42
CA GLU A 288 17.61 -3.45 -2.32
C GLU A 288 17.78 -4.09 -3.70
N PHE A 289 17.00 -3.61 -4.67
CA PHE A 289 17.03 -4.08 -6.06
C PHE A 289 18.04 -3.25 -6.86
N GLY A 290 19.27 -3.75 -6.98
CA GLY A 290 20.37 -3.02 -7.61
C GLY A 290 20.88 -3.66 -8.90
N PRO A 291 21.57 -2.90 -9.77
CA PRO A 291 22.27 -3.45 -10.91
C PRO A 291 23.51 -4.29 -10.52
N ALA A 292 24.04 -4.10 -9.29
CA ALA A 292 25.14 -4.89 -8.74
C ALA A 292 24.68 -5.94 -7.70
N ASP A 293 23.49 -5.77 -7.14
CA ASP A 293 22.99 -6.52 -6.00
C ASP A 293 21.83 -7.43 -6.41
N ASN A 294 21.91 -8.71 -6.07
CA ASN A 294 20.92 -9.72 -6.46
C ASN A 294 19.62 -9.65 -5.63
N GLY A 295 19.15 -8.45 -5.24
CA GLY A 295 18.02 -8.29 -4.33
C GLY A 295 18.37 -8.75 -2.92
N VAL A 296 19.36 -8.10 -2.30
CA VAL A 296 19.74 -8.41 -0.91
C VAL A 296 18.70 -7.85 0.06
N VAL A 297 18.45 -8.58 1.13
CA VAL A 297 17.60 -8.12 2.23
C VAL A 297 18.46 -7.36 3.22
N GLU A 298 18.15 -6.09 3.41
CA GLU A 298 18.83 -5.18 4.32
C GLU A 298 17.93 -4.82 5.52
N LEU A 299 18.52 -4.10 6.48
CA LEU A 299 17.88 -3.71 7.73
C LEU A 299 18.22 -2.25 8.08
N ALA A 300 17.20 -1.41 8.20
CA ALA A 300 17.29 -0.11 8.84
C ALA A 300 16.74 -0.18 10.28
N VAL A 301 17.22 0.72 11.13
CA VAL A 301 16.81 0.78 12.54
C VAL A 301 16.49 2.22 12.93
N CYS A 302 15.33 2.41 13.55
CA CYS A 302 14.94 3.67 14.14
C CYS A 302 14.88 3.60 15.67
N ASP A 303 15.43 4.62 16.32
CA ASP A 303 15.33 4.86 17.76
C ASP A 303 13.98 5.53 18.08
N LEU A 304 13.22 4.91 18.98
CA LEU A 304 11.89 5.34 19.43
C LEU A 304 11.91 6.04 20.79
N SER A 305 13.06 6.54 21.27
CA SER A 305 13.15 7.36 22.49
C SER A 305 12.29 8.63 22.39
N SER A 306 12.08 9.12 21.16
CA SER A 306 11.06 10.11 20.81
C SER A 306 10.03 9.49 19.85
N PRO A 307 8.97 8.82 20.35
CA PRO A 307 8.08 8.01 19.52
C PRO A 307 7.37 8.79 18.39
N ALA A 308 7.13 10.10 18.57
CA ALA A 308 6.50 10.94 17.55
C ALA A 308 7.45 11.41 16.45
N SER A 309 8.75 11.29 16.64
CA SER A 309 9.80 11.71 15.71
C SER A 309 11.00 10.77 15.86
N PRO A 310 10.84 9.49 15.47
CA PRO A 310 11.93 8.52 15.57
C PRO A 310 13.17 8.98 14.79
N THR A 311 14.34 8.58 15.27
CA THR A 311 15.62 8.85 14.60
C THR A 311 16.06 7.59 13.89
N CYS A 312 16.18 7.62 12.56
CA CYS A 312 16.47 6.43 11.78
C CYS A 312 17.92 6.41 11.29
N HIS A 313 18.52 5.24 11.34
CA HIS A 313 19.83 4.98 10.80
C HIS A 313 19.66 3.96 9.67
N ASN A 314 20.07 4.37 8.48
CA ASN A 314 20.11 3.48 7.33
C ASN A 314 21.07 2.31 7.63
N GLY A 315 20.73 1.12 7.14
CA GLY A 315 21.66 -0.01 7.14
C GLY A 315 22.85 0.22 6.21
N SER A 316 22.69 1.07 5.18
CA SER A 316 23.67 1.36 4.13
C SER A 316 24.07 2.85 4.05
N ASP A 317 25.26 3.15 3.52
CA ASP A 317 25.90 4.49 3.46
C ASP A 317 25.28 5.45 2.40
N GLY A 318 23.95 5.57 2.35
CA GLY A 318 23.23 6.43 1.39
C GLY A 318 23.48 7.94 1.57
N SER A 319 23.32 8.73 0.49
CA SER A 319 23.83 10.12 0.40
C SER A 319 22.82 11.24 0.72
N ILE A 320 21.52 10.95 0.92
CA ILE A 320 20.50 11.98 1.12
C ILE A 320 20.68 12.67 2.49
N THR A 321 20.89 13.98 2.44
CA THR A 321 20.86 14.88 3.62
C THR A 321 19.84 16.01 3.38
N GLY A 322 18.79 16.12 4.19
CA GLY A 322 17.67 17.06 4.07
C GLY A 322 16.60 16.91 5.17
N ALA A 323 15.53 17.72 5.15
CA ALA A 323 14.44 17.62 6.12
C ALA A 323 13.78 16.24 6.04
N GLY A 324 13.86 15.45 7.13
CA GLY A 324 13.43 14.05 7.17
C GLY A 324 14.58 13.03 7.18
N THR A 325 15.82 13.43 6.96
CA THR A 325 17.01 12.57 7.18
C THR A 325 17.78 13.09 8.39
N THR A 326 17.99 12.24 9.39
CA THR A 326 18.70 12.61 10.62
C THR A 326 20.19 12.80 10.38
N ALA A 327 20.75 13.82 11.04
CA ALA A 327 22.12 13.77 11.54
C ALA A 327 22.18 12.84 12.78
#